data_AF-A0A6A5QS04-F1
#
_entry.id   AF-A0A6A5QS04-F1
#
_cell.length_a   1.000
_cell.length_b   1.000
_cell.length_c   1.000
_cell.angle_alpha   90.00
_cell.angle_beta   90.00
_cell.angle_gamma   90.00
#
_symmetry.space_group_name_H-M   'P 1'
#
loop_
_entity.id
_entity.type
_entity.pdbx_description
1 polymer ?
#
loop_
_entity_poly.entity_id
_entity_poly.type
_entity_poly.pdbx_seq_one_letter_code
_entity_poly.pdbx_strand_id
1 'polypeptide(L)'
;MTSHFQNDMTLPTFEEAMQLHRRAAANLDHVCSKIRNVSTKPSLSAIYSSDYDVECAPREFNRSMLLQNFNDIAHANFVAHPDLPITLNSLIFYYGIDTCHTWNQNLNQSRLNLIFASLTWASELAGVKYDQRFDASKHIWYSFVLAWVESLTPNGKFAQRANFLKDWSSSKFDLTWFFKSEKVQTRQLLQELVANVEPLDGNLMEWLHACGNGSVSEKEFQRAGPAMTVRFIMAQELQAKADKKMKEGLEKAQQVMFDAADAMTLDEGVQDETEVHTGDEEGGGEEHVAEEEQMNIDADFPPIPPKIDLARVNWASSTMQALLNIDKTIPWTPRDRPKSYQRPWIRIEQAYAALLTNDDTLADDIKARLNLSPE
;
A
#
# COMPACT_ATOMS: atom_id res chain seq x y z
N MET A 1 16.87 48.85 3.67
CA MET A 1 16.56 48.74 2.24
C MET A 1 15.75 47.47 2.04
N THR A 2 14.43 47.59 2.13
CA THR A 2 13.46 46.52 1.90
C THR A 2 13.21 46.40 0.40
N SER A 3 13.74 45.36 -0.25
CA SER A 3 13.42 45.10 -1.65
C SER A 3 12.01 44.51 -1.74
N HIS A 4 11.07 45.32 -2.22
CA HIS A 4 9.81 44.83 -2.77
C HIS A 4 10.11 44.07 -4.07
N PHE A 5 10.21 42.74 -3.99
CA PHE A 5 9.92 41.91 -5.14
C PHE A 5 8.40 41.87 -5.29
N GLN A 6 7.85 42.81 -6.06
CA GLN A 6 6.56 42.62 -6.72
C GLN A 6 6.80 41.57 -7.81
N ASN A 7 6.52 40.31 -7.51
CA ASN A 7 6.30 39.32 -8.55
C ASN A 7 4.99 39.71 -9.24
N ASP A 8 5.07 40.38 -10.39
CA ASP A 8 3.99 40.43 -11.38
C ASP A 8 3.76 39.01 -11.90
N MET A 9 3.06 38.18 -11.11
CA MET A 9 2.51 36.93 -11.63
C MET A 9 1.28 37.28 -12.44
N THR A 10 1.45 37.46 -13.74
CA THR A 10 0.35 37.41 -14.70
C THR A 10 -0.42 36.12 -14.46
N LEU A 11 -1.71 36.25 -14.13
CA LEU A 11 -2.59 35.09 -13.98
C LEU A 11 -2.62 34.31 -15.30
N PRO A 12 -2.54 32.98 -15.28
CA PRO A 12 -2.59 32.18 -16.49
C PRO A 12 -3.93 32.40 -17.20
N THR A 13 -3.88 32.38 -18.53
CA THR A 13 -5.09 32.28 -19.35
C THR A 13 -5.83 30.98 -19.02
N PHE A 14 -7.12 30.89 -19.37
CA PHE A 14 -7.90 29.68 -19.14
C PHE A 14 -7.28 28.44 -19.82
N GLU A 15 -6.75 28.62 -21.04
CA GLU A 15 -6.08 27.55 -21.78
C GLU A 15 -4.81 27.09 -21.07
N GLU A 16 -3.96 28.00 -20.60
CA GLU A 16 -2.77 27.68 -19.80
C GLU A 16 -3.16 26.99 -18.48
N ALA A 17 -4.17 27.50 -17.77
CA ALA A 17 -4.66 26.89 -16.54
C ALA A 17 -5.20 25.47 -16.77
N MET A 18 -5.77 25.21 -17.94
CA MET A 18 -6.23 23.88 -18.33
C MET A 18 -5.09 22.92 -18.66
N GLN A 19 -4.06 23.38 -19.36
CA GLN A 19 -2.85 22.58 -19.58
C GLN A 19 -2.16 22.23 -18.25
N LEU A 20 -2.05 23.19 -17.34
CA LEU A 20 -1.52 22.97 -15.98
C LEU A 20 -2.38 21.97 -15.19
N HIS A 21 -3.70 22.08 -15.27
CA HIS A 21 -4.63 21.13 -14.65
C HIS A 21 -4.42 19.70 -15.15
N ARG A 22 -4.37 19.50 -16.47
CA ARG A 22 -4.15 18.18 -17.09
C ARG A 22 -2.82 17.57 -16.64
N ARG A 23 -1.76 18.38 -16.63
CA ARG A 23 -0.44 17.95 -16.16
C ARG A 23 -0.46 17.57 -14.68
N ALA A 24 -1.07 18.41 -13.84
CA ALA A 24 -1.18 18.17 -12.41
C ALA A 24 -1.97 16.90 -12.10
N ALA A 25 -3.11 16.69 -12.77
CA ALA A 25 -3.92 15.49 -12.62
C ALA A 25 -3.14 14.23 -12.98
N ALA A 26 -2.51 14.21 -14.16
CA ALA A 26 -1.75 13.05 -14.61
C ALA A 26 -0.52 12.79 -13.71
N ASN A 27 0.11 13.83 -13.16
CA ASN A 27 1.23 13.68 -12.22
C ASN A 27 0.75 13.16 -10.87
N LEU A 28 -0.42 13.62 -10.40
CA LEU A 28 -1.02 13.14 -9.17
C LEU A 28 -1.38 11.66 -9.25
N ASP A 29 -1.99 11.25 -10.36
CA ASP A 29 -2.31 9.84 -10.60
C ASP A 29 -1.07 8.97 -10.62
N HIS A 30 0.00 9.46 -11.27
CA HIS A 30 1.29 8.79 -11.27
C HIS A 30 1.84 8.61 -9.85
N VAL A 31 1.86 9.65 -9.02
CA VAL A 31 2.31 9.58 -7.60
C VAL A 31 1.44 8.61 -6.81
N CYS A 32 0.12 8.77 -6.88
CA CYS A 32 -0.85 7.96 -6.16
C CYS A 32 -0.83 6.48 -6.56
N SER A 33 -0.32 6.14 -7.76
CA SER A 33 -0.10 4.74 -8.17
C SER A 33 1.03 4.05 -7.40
N LYS A 34 1.96 4.82 -6.82
CA LYS A 34 3.14 4.30 -6.11
C LYS A 34 2.89 4.14 -4.61
N ILE A 35 2.07 5.00 -4.04
CA ILE A 35 1.80 5.02 -2.60
C ILE A 35 0.92 3.82 -2.19
N ARG A 36 1.22 3.22 -1.03
CA ARG A 36 0.50 2.03 -0.53
C ARG A 36 -0.25 2.26 0.77
N ASN A 37 0.23 3.15 1.64
CA ASN A 37 -0.27 3.32 3.02
C ASN A 37 -1.34 4.41 3.19
N VAL A 38 -2.08 4.80 2.13
CA VAL A 38 -3.18 5.77 2.26
C VAL A 38 -4.50 5.10 1.93
N SER A 39 -5.44 5.23 2.88
CA SER A 39 -6.83 4.78 2.77
C SER A 39 -7.58 5.55 1.67
N THR A 40 -7.32 6.85 1.55
CA THR A 40 -7.97 7.71 0.56
C THR A 40 -6.92 8.46 -0.25
N LYS A 41 -6.92 8.25 -1.57
CA LYS A 41 -6.10 9.03 -2.50
C LYS A 41 -6.59 10.48 -2.50
N PRO A 42 -5.69 11.48 -2.40
CA PRO A 42 -6.10 12.88 -2.48
C PRO A 42 -6.76 13.16 -3.83
N SER A 43 -7.83 13.95 -3.80
CA SER A 43 -8.34 14.56 -5.02
C SER A 43 -7.46 15.75 -5.39
N LEU A 44 -7.46 16.09 -6.68
CA LEU A 44 -6.78 17.30 -7.15
C LEU A 44 -7.38 18.58 -6.53
N SER A 45 -8.69 18.55 -6.23
CA SER A 45 -9.38 19.62 -5.49
C SER A 45 -8.76 19.86 -4.11
N ALA A 46 -8.48 18.79 -3.36
CA ALA A 46 -7.84 18.87 -2.05
C ALA A 46 -6.45 19.52 -2.11
N ILE A 47 -5.70 19.25 -3.20
CA ILE A 47 -4.40 19.89 -3.44
C ILE A 47 -4.58 21.39 -3.75
N TYR A 48 -5.58 21.77 -4.55
CA TYR A 48 -5.87 23.16 -4.86
C TYR A 48 -6.28 23.98 -3.64
N SER A 49 -7.08 23.40 -2.75
CA SER A 49 -7.53 24.05 -1.52
C SER A 49 -6.51 23.99 -0.38
N SER A 50 -5.38 23.30 -0.57
CA SER A 50 -4.42 22.98 0.50
C SER A 50 -5.04 22.25 1.71
N ASP A 51 -6.18 21.57 1.48
CA ASP A 51 -6.95 20.85 2.49
C ASP A 51 -6.69 19.34 2.35
N TYR A 52 -5.51 18.89 2.76
CA TYR A 52 -5.15 17.48 2.68
C TYR A 52 -4.29 17.04 3.87
N ASP A 53 -4.93 16.76 5.00
CA ASP A 53 -4.25 16.05 6.09
C ASP A 53 -4.03 14.57 5.73
N VAL A 54 -2.91 14.01 6.22
CA VAL A 54 -2.53 12.61 6.01
C VAL A 54 -2.40 11.94 7.37
N GLU A 55 -3.24 10.94 7.62
CA GLU A 55 -3.24 10.20 8.89
C GLU A 55 -2.08 9.20 9.01
N CYS A 56 -1.40 8.88 7.90
CA CYS A 56 -0.38 7.83 7.90
C CYS A 56 1.07 8.33 8.11
N ALA A 57 1.30 9.64 8.17
CA ALA A 57 2.62 10.26 8.38
C ALA A 57 2.55 11.44 9.38
N PRO A 58 3.66 11.75 10.08
CA PRO A 58 3.79 12.99 10.85
C PRO A 58 3.57 14.24 10.00
N ARG A 59 3.19 15.36 10.63
CA ARG A 59 2.88 16.62 9.93
C ARG A 59 4.06 17.15 9.11
N GLU A 60 5.27 16.94 9.59
CA GLU A 60 6.52 17.29 8.93
C GLU A 60 6.82 16.42 7.69
N PHE A 61 6.20 15.25 7.56
CA PHE A 61 6.33 14.34 6.41
C PHE A 61 5.01 14.25 5.63
N ASN A 62 4.25 15.35 5.60
CA ASN A 62 2.99 15.43 4.87
C ASN A 62 3.17 15.26 3.34
N ARG A 63 2.05 15.21 2.62
CA ARG A 63 2.03 15.02 1.16
C ARG A 63 2.75 16.15 0.40
N SER A 64 2.79 17.39 0.91
CA SER A 64 3.57 18.46 0.26
C SER A 64 5.05 18.08 0.20
N MET A 65 5.58 17.62 1.34
CA MET A 65 6.95 17.15 1.44
C MET A 65 7.20 15.94 0.54
N LEU A 66 6.26 15.00 0.46
CA LEU A 66 6.35 13.88 -0.48
C LEU A 66 6.46 14.36 -1.94
N LEU A 67 5.59 15.27 -2.37
CA LEU A 67 5.59 15.79 -3.73
C LEU A 67 6.89 16.56 -4.04
N GLN A 68 7.36 17.38 -3.10
CA GLN A 68 8.61 18.14 -3.25
C GLN A 68 9.84 17.25 -3.41
N ASN A 69 9.83 16.06 -2.79
CA ASN A 69 10.95 15.13 -2.80
C ASN A 69 10.70 13.92 -3.73
N PHE A 70 9.62 13.92 -4.52
CA PHE A 70 9.22 12.74 -5.28
C PHE A 70 10.27 12.32 -6.31
N ASN A 71 10.88 13.29 -7.01
CA ASN A 71 11.93 13.00 -7.99
C ASN A 71 13.18 12.43 -7.31
N ASP A 72 13.56 12.92 -6.13
CA ASP A 72 14.70 12.37 -5.37
C ASP A 72 14.41 10.94 -4.90
N ILE A 73 13.19 10.67 -4.44
CA ILE A 73 12.72 9.30 -4.13
C ILE A 73 12.74 8.42 -5.39
N ALA A 74 12.32 8.97 -6.53
CA ALA A 74 12.33 8.25 -7.80
C ALA A 74 13.76 7.94 -8.28
N HIS A 75 14.70 8.87 -8.11
CA HIS A 75 16.12 8.66 -8.38
C HIS A 75 16.74 7.61 -7.45
N ALA A 76 16.28 7.54 -6.20
CA ALA A 76 16.57 6.45 -5.28
C ALA A 76 15.84 5.13 -5.63
N ASN A 77 15.16 5.08 -6.77
CA ASN A 77 14.35 3.97 -7.25
C ASN A 77 13.29 3.51 -6.25
N PHE A 78 12.75 4.46 -5.47
CA PHE A 78 11.66 4.23 -4.54
C PHE A 78 11.98 3.17 -3.46
N VAL A 79 13.27 3.02 -3.12
CA VAL A 79 13.77 2.05 -2.14
C VAL A 79 14.45 2.81 -1.00
N ALA A 80 14.11 2.46 0.24
CA ALA A 80 14.74 3.06 1.41
C ALA A 80 16.20 2.59 1.53
N HIS A 81 17.08 3.47 2.01
CA HIS A 81 18.49 3.17 2.13
C HIS A 81 19.20 4.03 3.20
N PRO A 82 20.09 3.47 4.05
CA PRO A 82 20.78 4.25 5.09
C PRO A 82 21.55 5.49 4.61
N ASP A 83 22.08 5.51 3.38
CA ASP A 83 22.78 6.70 2.86
C ASP A 83 21.83 7.79 2.34
N LEU A 84 20.52 7.51 2.24
CA LEU A 84 19.55 8.56 1.90
C LEU A 84 19.31 9.48 3.10
N PRO A 85 19.02 10.77 2.86
CA PRO A 85 18.56 11.66 3.91
C PRO A 85 17.40 11.04 4.69
N ILE A 86 17.40 11.20 6.02
CA ILE A 86 16.37 10.65 6.91
C ILE A 86 14.95 11.06 6.48
N THR A 87 14.81 12.26 5.90
CA THR A 87 13.55 12.75 5.32
C THR A 87 13.05 11.85 4.19
N LEU A 88 13.91 11.46 3.25
CA LEU A 88 13.52 10.59 2.12
C LEU A 88 13.16 9.19 2.61
N ASN A 89 13.97 8.63 3.52
CA ASN A 89 13.65 7.34 4.15
C ASN A 89 12.30 7.41 4.86
N SER A 90 12.07 8.44 5.69
CA SER A 90 10.80 8.62 6.40
C SER A 90 9.62 8.66 5.43
N LEU A 91 9.70 9.42 4.34
CA LEU A 91 8.66 9.47 3.31
C LEU A 91 8.42 8.09 2.67
N ILE A 92 9.48 7.36 2.32
CA ILE A 92 9.37 6.01 1.74
C ILE A 92 8.65 5.04 2.69
N PHE A 93 9.04 5.05 3.97
CA PHE A 93 8.45 4.21 5.01
C PHE A 93 6.98 4.56 5.30
N TYR A 94 6.67 5.84 5.59
CA TYR A 94 5.30 6.28 5.93
C TYR A 94 4.31 6.05 4.80
N TYR A 95 4.67 6.39 3.56
CA TYR A 95 3.80 6.19 2.40
C TYR A 95 3.83 4.77 1.85
N GLY A 96 4.72 3.92 2.37
CA GLY A 96 4.82 2.52 2.00
C GLY A 96 5.21 2.30 0.55
N ILE A 97 6.07 3.18 0.04
CA ILE A 97 6.50 3.21 -1.35
C ILE A 97 7.37 2.00 -1.66
N ASP A 98 8.27 1.67 -0.73
CA ASP A 98 9.12 0.49 -0.80
C ASP A 98 8.39 -0.71 -0.19
N THR A 99 8.15 -1.74 -0.99
CA THR A 99 7.46 -2.94 -0.52
C THR A 99 8.23 -3.76 0.51
N CYS A 100 9.54 -3.60 0.61
CA CYS A 100 10.38 -4.25 1.62
C CYS A 100 10.25 -3.52 2.95
N HIS A 101 10.39 -2.19 2.88
CA HIS A 101 10.52 -1.21 3.96
C HIS A 101 9.21 -0.54 4.33
N THR A 102 8.10 -1.24 4.20
CA THR A 102 6.79 -0.69 4.51
C THR A 102 6.11 -1.47 5.61
N TRP A 103 5.30 -0.76 6.37
CA TRP A 103 4.40 -1.31 7.38
C TRP A 103 3.05 -1.75 6.80
N ASN A 104 2.88 -1.69 5.47
CA ASN A 104 1.62 -2.05 4.83
C ASN A 104 1.25 -3.53 5.06
N GLN A 105 0.18 -3.77 5.80
CA GLN A 105 -0.33 -5.13 6.05
C GLN A 105 -0.73 -5.90 4.79
N ASN A 106 -1.13 -5.21 3.71
CA ASN A 106 -1.57 -5.86 2.48
C ASN A 106 -0.38 -6.42 1.69
N LEU A 107 0.83 -5.91 1.92
CA LEU A 107 2.01 -6.36 1.21
C LEU A 107 2.56 -7.66 1.80
N ASN A 108 2.76 -8.64 0.91
CA ASN A 108 3.28 -9.95 1.29
C ASN A 108 4.67 -9.84 1.93
N GLN A 109 5.54 -8.96 1.42
CA GLN A 109 6.91 -8.80 1.95
C GLN A 109 6.88 -8.31 3.41
N SER A 110 6.08 -7.28 3.70
CA SER A 110 5.88 -6.78 5.07
C SER A 110 5.37 -7.88 6.02
N ARG A 111 4.39 -8.69 5.60
CA ARG A 111 3.88 -9.81 6.39
C ARG A 111 4.96 -10.87 6.66
N LEU A 112 5.76 -11.23 5.67
CA LEU A 112 6.83 -12.21 5.84
C LEU A 112 7.91 -11.66 6.78
N ASN A 113 8.35 -10.41 6.58
CA ASN A 113 9.28 -9.72 7.47
C ASN A 113 8.77 -9.71 8.92
N LEU A 114 7.47 -9.54 9.11
CA LEU A 114 6.81 -9.61 10.41
C LEU A 114 6.83 -11.03 11.02
N ILE A 115 6.59 -12.10 10.24
CA ILE A 115 6.75 -13.50 10.71
C ILE A 115 8.16 -13.73 11.22
N PHE A 116 9.17 -13.33 10.43
CA PHE A 116 10.57 -13.55 10.78
C PHE A 116 10.99 -12.77 12.03
N ALA A 117 10.54 -11.53 12.19
CA ALA A 117 10.77 -10.75 13.39
C ALA A 117 10.15 -11.42 14.63
N SER A 118 8.92 -11.92 14.53
CA SER A 118 8.25 -12.59 15.65
C SER A 118 8.80 -13.97 15.96
N LEU A 119 9.25 -14.72 14.95
CA LEU A 119 9.93 -15.98 15.13
C LEU A 119 11.23 -15.82 15.92
N THR A 120 12.05 -14.88 15.47
CA THR A 120 13.29 -14.49 16.15
C THR A 120 13.05 -14.19 17.62
N TRP A 121 12.03 -13.36 17.87
CA TRP A 121 11.67 -12.93 19.21
C TRP A 121 11.16 -14.11 20.05
N ALA A 122 10.29 -14.98 19.51
CA ALA A 122 9.82 -16.16 20.23
C ALA A 122 10.95 -17.14 20.57
N SER A 123 11.91 -17.36 19.66
CA SER A 123 13.08 -18.19 19.93
C SER A 123 13.91 -17.66 21.10
N GLU A 124 14.07 -16.34 21.21
CA GLU A 124 14.74 -15.70 22.35
C GLU A 124 14.00 -15.97 23.67
N LEU A 125 12.67 -15.84 23.68
CA LEU A 125 11.85 -16.12 24.87
C LEU A 125 11.95 -17.59 25.31
N ALA A 126 12.12 -18.51 24.35
CA ALA A 126 12.33 -19.94 24.61
C ALA A 126 13.78 -20.27 25.04
N GLY A 127 14.68 -19.29 25.09
CA GLY A 127 16.09 -19.49 25.42
C GLY A 127 16.92 -20.12 24.29
N VAL A 128 16.39 -20.17 23.07
CA VAL A 128 17.05 -20.74 21.89
C VAL A 128 17.78 -19.63 21.14
N LYS A 129 19.11 -19.72 21.08
CA LYS A 129 19.93 -18.78 20.31
C LYS A 129 19.89 -19.12 18.82
N TYR A 130 19.05 -18.41 18.09
CA TYR A 130 18.88 -18.59 16.65
C TYR A 130 20.15 -18.25 15.85
N ASP A 131 20.82 -17.13 16.17
CA ASP A 131 22.16 -16.79 15.66
C ASP A 131 22.80 -15.68 16.53
N GLN A 132 24.12 -15.65 16.65
CA GLN A 132 24.84 -14.68 17.50
C GLN A 132 24.71 -13.23 17.06
N ARG A 133 24.36 -12.97 15.79
CA ARG A 133 24.07 -11.65 15.23
C ARG A 133 22.80 -11.01 15.80
N PHE A 134 21.93 -11.81 16.40
CA PHE A 134 20.68 -11.36 16.99
C PHE A 134 20.89 -10.62 18.31
N ASP A 135 21.86 -11.02 19.13
CA ASP A 135 22.19 -10.34 20.39
C ASP A 135 22.55 -8.85 20.15
N ALA A 136 23.17 -8.55 19.00
CA ALA A 136 23.56 -7.19 18.61
C ALA A 136 22.39 -6.34 18.10
N SER A 137 21.26 -6.96 17.72
CA SER A 137 20.18 -6.30 16.98
C SER A 137 18.81 -6.51 17.61
N LYS A 138 18.73 -7.08 18.82
CA LYS A 138 17.47 -7.45 19.50
C LYS A 138 16.40 -6.35 19.55
N HIS A 139 16.84 -5.11 19.70
CA HIS A 139 15.96 -3.94 19.79
C HIS A 139 15.26 -3.65 18.45
N ILE A 140 15.88 -3.99 17.31
CA ILE A 140 15.28 -3.70 16.00
C ILE A 140 14.04 -4.54 15.72
N TRP A 141 13.99 -5.80 16.18
CA TRP A 141 12.83 -6.69 15.97
C TRP A 141 11.62 -6.15 16.70
N TYR A 142 11.84 -5.81 17.96
CA TYR A 142 10.85 -5.24 18.85
C TYR A 142 10.33 -3.90 18.30
N SER A 143 11.24 -3.00 17.91
CA SER A 143 10.91 -1.71 17.32
C SER A 143 10.15 -1.87 16.00
N PHE A 144 10.50 -2.86 15.16
CA PHE A 144 9.77 -3.12 13.91
C PHE A 144 8.33 -3.57 14.17
N VAL A 145 8.12 -4.52 15.09
CA VAL A 145 6.77 -4.99 15.43
C VAL A 145 5.94 -3.86 16.05
N LEU A 146 6.52 -3.05 16.95
CA LEU A 146 5.83 -1.88 17.52
C LEU A 146 5.48 -0.83 16.47
N ALA A 147 6.41 -0.50 15.57
CA ALA A 147 6.17 0.41 14.46
C ALA A 147 5.03 -0.09 13.56
N TRP A 148 4.98 -1.41 13.35
CA TRP A 148 3.91 -2.06 12.60
C TRP A 148 2.56 -2.03 13.36
N VAL A 149 2.52 -2.28 14.66
CA VAL A 149 1.28 -2.14 15.47
C VAL A 149 0.76 -0.70 15.43
N GLU A 150 1.64 0.28 15.56
CA GLU A 150 1.31 1.71 15.41
C GLU A 150 0.84 2.04 13.97
N SER A 151 1.19 1.22 12.98
CA SER A 151 0.64 1.31 11.61
C SER A 151 -0.80 0.86 11.48
N LEU A 152 -1.22 -0.09 12.31
CA LEU A 152 -2.59 -0.60 12.34
C LEU A 152 -3.53 0.25 13.18
N THR A 153 -2.98 0.93 14.19
CA THR A 153 -3.74 1.71 15.18
C THR A 153 -3.24 3.15 15.23
N PRO A 154 -3.36 3.90 14.12
CA PRO A 154 -2.81 5.25 14.04
C PRO A 154 -3.47 6.15 15.10
N ASN A 155 -2.63 6.67 16.00
CA ASN A 155 -3.02 7.60 17.07
C ASN A 155 -2.42 9.01 16.86
N GLY A 156 -1.82 9.25 15.69
CA GLY A 156 -1.17 10.51 15.30
C GLY A 156 0.20 10.78 15.95
N LYS A 157 0.74 9.87 16.77
CA LYS A 157 2.01 10.11 17.51
C LYS A 157 3.26 9.60 16.80
N PHE A 158 3.15 8.55 15.97
CA PHE A 158 4.24 7.99 15.14
C PHE A 158 5.57 7.68 15.86
N ALA A 159 5.53 7.54 17.19
CA ALA A 159 6.72 7.42 18.02
C ALA A 159 7.43 6.09 17.79
N GLN A 160 6.68 5.01 17.61
CA GLN A 160 7.27 3.67 17.42
C GLN A 160 7.92 3.54 16.04
N ARG A 161 7.29 4.11 15.00
CA ARG A 161 7.89 4.19 13.67
C ARG A 161 9.16 5.04 13.66
N ALA A 162 9.18 6.16 14.39
CA ALA A 162 10.38 6.99 14.53
C ALA A 162 11.52 6.26 15.26
N ASN A 163 11.19 5.53 16.34
CA ASN A 163 12.15 4.68 17.06
C ASN A 163 12.73 3.60 16.14
N PHE A 164 11.88 2.89 15.39
CA PHE A 164 12.34 1.91 14.41
C PHE A 164 13.26 2.52 13.36
N LEU A 165 12.94 3.68 12.77
CA LEU A 165 13.79 4.34 11.78
C LEU A 165 15.18 4.68 12.34
N LYS A 166 15.24 5.12 13.61
CA LYS A 166 16.50 5.39 14.32
C LYS A 166 17.31 4.10 14.53
N ASP A 167 16.66 3.03 14.98
CA ASP A 167 17.30 1.74 15.21
C ASP A 167 17.80 1.13 13.89
N TRP A 168 16.98 1.18 12.84
CA TRP A 168 17.30 0.68 11.51
C TRP A 168 18.46 1.43 10.85
N SER A 169 18.46 2.77 10.92
CA SER A 169 19.55 3.58 10.35
C SER A 169 20.91 3.35 11.03
N SER A 170 20.92 2.93 12.29
CA SER A 170 22.15 2.57 13.03
C SER A 170 22.50 1.08 13.00
N SER A 171 21.61 0.26 12.44
CA SER A 171 21.76 -1.19 12.33
C SER A 171 22.76 -1.59 11.24
N LYS A 172 23.28 -2.82 11.35
CA LYS A 172 24.03 -3.50 10.28
C LYS A 172 23.14 -4.42 9.43
N PHE A 173 21.87 -4.48 9.77
CA PHE A 173 20.89 -5.43 9.28
C PHE A 173 19.64 -4.74 8.74
N ASP A 174 19.13 -5.31 7.65
CA ASP A 174 18.04 -4.75 6.86
C ASP A 174 16.86 -5.70 6.72
N LEU A 175 15.72 -5.18 6.28
CA LEU A 175 14.57 -6.00 5.94
C LEU A 175 14.86 -6.96 4.76
N THR A 176 14.20 -8.13 4.72
CA THR A 176 14.52 -9.19 3.76
C THR A 176 13.53 -9.17 2.61
N TRP A 177 14.02 -9.54 1.43
CA TRP A 177 13.21 -9.87 0.28
C TRP A 177 12.99 -11.39 0.17
N PHE A 178 11.74 -11.80 0.04
CA PHE A 178 11.37 -13.22 -0.12
C PHE A 178 10.97 -13.59 -1.55
N PHE A 179 11.56 -14.67 -2.07
CA PHE A 179 11.22 -15.36 -3.31
C PHE A 179 10.07 -16.36 -3.12
N LYS A 180 9.51 -16.85 -4.22
CA LYS A 180 8.35 -17.76 -4.19
C LYS A 180 8.63 -19.08 -3.47
N SER A 181 9.81 -19.66 -3.64
CA SER A 181 10.26 -20.85 -2.92
C SER A 181 10.33 -20.60 -1.41
N GLU A 182 10.88 -19.45 -1.03
CA GLU A 182 11.06 -19.03 0.37
C GLU A 182 9.72 -18.74 1.05
N LYS A 183 8.69 -18.33 0.31
CA LYS A 183 7.32 -18.18 0.84
C LYS A 183 6.73 -19.51 1.32
N VAL A 184 6.96 -20.60 0.60
CA VAL A 184 6.49 -21.94 0.99
C VAL A 184 7.16 -22.36 2.30
N GLN A 185 8.46 -22.13 2.40
CA GLN A 185 9.25 -22.41 3.60
C GLN A 185 8.78 -21.54 4.78
N THR A 186 8.53 -20.25 4.57
CA THR A 186 8.06 -19.33 5.63
C THR A 186 6.72 -19.78 6.24
N ARG A 187 5.86 -20.45 5.46
CA ARG A 187 4.62 -21.03 5.99
C ARG A 187 4.88 -22.19 6.96
N GLN A 188 5.92 -23.00 6.74
CA GLN A 188 6.32 -24.04 7.70
C GLN A 188 6.84 -23.40 8.99
N LEU A 189 7.67 -22.35 8.87
CA LEU A 189 8.15 -21.56 10.01
C LEU A 189 7.00 -20.96 10.83
N LEU A 190 5.92 -20.50 10.18
CA LEU A 190 4.74 -20.00 10.86
C LEU A 190 4.06 -21.10 11.70
N GLN A 191 3.99 -22.35 11.21
CA GLN A 191 3.42 -23.46 11.96
C GLN A 191 4.26 -23.79 13.19
N GLU A 192 5.59 -23.80 13.06
CA GLU A 192 6.51 -24.01 14.19
C GLU A 192 6.44 -22.87 15.20
N LEU A 193 6.35 -21.61 14.74
CA LEU A 193 6.17 -20.46 15.62
C LEU A 193 4.90 -20.59 16.46
N VAL A 194 3.79 -21.00 15.83
CA VAL A 194 2.52 -21.26 16.52
C VAL A 194 2.70 -22.28 17.65
N ALA A 195 3.49 -23.35 17.43
CA ALA A 195 3.70 -24.39 18.42
C ALA A 195 4.39 -23.88 19.71
N ASN A 196 5.16 -22.79 19.59
CA ASN A 196 6.08 -22.30 20.61
C ASN A 196 5.66 -20.99 21.29
N VAL A 197 4.56 -20.37 20.86
CA VAL A 197 4.06 -19.12 21.46
C VAL A 197 2.92 -19.39 22.45
N GLU A 198 2.92 -18.67 23.57
CA GLU A 198 1.78 -18.69 24.50
C GLU A 198 0.52 -18.16 23.77
N PRO A 199 -0.63 -18.82 23.87
CA PRO A 199 -1.87 -18.32 23.28
C PRO A 199 -2.19 -16.92 23.81
N LEU A 200 -2.64 -16.04 22.90
CA LEU A 200 -3.15 -14.73 23.29
C LEU A 200 -4.61 -14.86 23.71
N ASP A 201 -4.93 -14.52 24.94
CA ASP A 201 -6.31 -14.45 25.42
C ASP A 201 -7.06 -13.26 24.80
N GLY A 202 -8.37 -13.43 24.56
CA GLY A 202 -9.25 -12.36 24.12
C GLY A 202 -9.22 -12.02 22.62
N ASN A 203 -9.83 -10.87 22.28
CA ASN A 203 -9.97 -10.40 20.91
C ASN A 203 -8.67 -9.74 20.41
N LEU A 204 -8.20 -10.16 19.24
CA LEU A 204 -6.96 -9.65 18.64
C LEU A 204 -6.99 -8.13 18.39
N MET A 205 -8.11 -7.61 17.89
CA MET A 205 -8.22 -6.19 17.57
C MET A 205 -8.24 -5.34 18.84
N GLU A 206 -8.93 -5.78 19.88
CA GLU A 206 -8.88 -5.12 21.20
C GLU A 206 -7.45 -5.09 21.74
N TRP A 207 -6.70 -6.18 21.58
CA TRP A 207 -5.31 -6.25 22.02
C TRP A 207 -4.39 -5.31 21.20
N LEU A 208 -4.57 -5.26 19.87
CA LEU A 208 -3.86 -4.32 19.01
C LEU A 208 -4.15 -2.86 19.39
N HIS A 209 -5.41 -2.53 19.67
CA HIS A 209 -5.79 -1.19 20.16
C HIS A 209 -5.19 -0.88 21.54
N ALA A 210 -5.19 -1.86 22.45
CA ALA A 210 -4.57 -1.74 23.77
C ALA A 210 -3.04 -1.56 23.68
N CYS A 211 -2.39 -2.13 22.67
CA CYS A 211 -0.99 -1.86 22.39
C CYS A 211 -0.80 -0.43 21.85
N GLY A 212 -1.59 -0.04 20.85
CA GLY A 212 -1.49 1.28 20.22
C GLY A 212 -1.79 2.46 21.16
N ASN A 213 -2.61 2.25 22.19
CA ASN A 213 -2.90 3.26 23.22
C ASN A 213 -1.98 3.18 24.45
N GLY A 214 -1.05 2.21 24.51
CA GLY A 214 -0.09 2.04 25.60
C GLY A 214 -0.66 1.40 26.87
N SER A 215 -1.84 0.75 26.80
CA SER A 215 -2.44 0.03 27.94
C SER A 215 -1.75 -1.30 28.22
N VAL A 216 -1.12 -1.90 27.20
CA VAL A 216 -0.30 -3.11 27.35
C VAL A 216 1.09 -2.70 27.84
N SER A 217 1.51 -3.26 28.98
CA SER A 217 2.85 -3.00 29.52
C SER A 217 3.95 -3.55 28.61
N GLU A 218 5.13 -2.94 28.64
CA GLU A 218 6.28 -3.43 27.84
C GLU A 218 6.57 -4.91 28.11
N LYS A 219 6.49 -5.35 29.37
CA LYS A 219 6.72 -6.75 29.76
C LYS A 219 5.64 -7.69 29.20
N GLU A 220 4.39 -7.27 29.23
CA GLU A 220 3.27 -8.04 28.68
C GLU A 220 3.39 -8.15 27.16
N PHE A 221 3.70 -7.03 26.49
CA PHE A 221 3.95 -7.01 25.06
C PHE A 221 5.16 -7.88 24.71
N GLN A 222 6.26 -7.80 25.47
CA GLN A 222 7.46 -8.65 25.34
C GLN A 222 7.15 -10.15 25.40
N ARG A 223 6.14 -10.56 26.17
CA ARG A 223 5.71 -11.96 26.28
C ARG A 223 4.73 -12.37 25.18
N ALA A 224 3.70 -11.56 24.94
CA ALA A 224 2.54 -11.93 24.12
C ALA A 224 2.61 -11.44 22.66
N GLY A 225 3.54 -10.54 22.33
CA GLY A 225 3.67 -9.94 21.00
C GLY A 225 3.88 -10.94 19.86
N PRO A 226 4.71 -12.00 20.00
CA PRO A 226 4.85 -13.01 18.96
C PRO A 226 3.52 -13.72 18.65
N ALA A 227 2.75 -14.06 19.70
CA ALA A 227 1.44 -14.68 19.56
C ALA A 227 0.42 -13.76 18.88
N MET A 228 0.41 -12.47 19.24
CA MET A 228 -0.40 -11.45 18.57
C MET A 228 -0.08 -11.39 17.08
N THR A 229 1.20 -11.31 16.70
CA THR A 229 1.62 -11.27 15.31
C THR A 229 1.12 -12.49 14.53
N VAL A 230 1.30 -13.68 15.10
CA VAL A 230 0.85 -14.94 14.50
C VAL A 230 -0.66 -14.92 14.26
N ARG A 231 -1.45 -14.60 15.30
CA ARG A 231 -2.92 -14.53 15.20
C ARG A 231 -3.34 -13.53 14.13
N PHE A 232 -2.70 -12.36 14.05
CA PHE A 232 -3.00 -11.37 13.03
C PHE A 232 -2.75 -11.91 11.62
N ILE A 233 -1.59 -12.51 11.37
CA ILE A 233 -1.23 -13.00 10.03
C ILE A 233 -2.18 -14.13 9.61
N MET A 234 -2.53 -15.02 10.52
CA MET A 234 -3.50 -16.09 10.26
C MET A 234 -4.90 -15.53 9.96
N ALA A 235 -5.36 -14.54 10.72
CA ALA A 235 -6.64 -13.88 10.46
C ALA A 235 -6.67 -13.23 9.07
N GLN A 236 -5.59 -12.56 8.67
CA GLN A 236 -5.46 -11.98 7.33
C GLN A 236 -5.42 -13.04 6.22
N GLU A 237 -4.73 -14.17 6.43
CA GLU A 237 -4.76 -15.27 5.46
C GLU A 237 -6.15 -15.88 5.30
N LEU A 238 -6.90 -16.02 6.40
CA LEU A 238 -8.28 -16.51 6.38
C LEU A 238 -9.20 -15.53 5.65
N GLN A 239 -9.11 -14.24 5.95
CA GLN A 239 -9.87 -13.20 5.26
C GLN A 239 -9.58 -13.18 3.76
N ALA A 240 -8.30 -13.21 3.37
CA ALA A 240 -7.91 -13.22 1.96
C ALA A 240 -8.43 -14.45 1.19
N LYS A 241 -8.52 -15.62 1.86
CA LYS A 241 -9.14 -16.83 1.28
C LYS A 241 -10.65 -16.66 1.12
N ALA A 242 -11.32 -16.07 2.10
CA ALA A 242 -12.75 -15.79 2.06
C ALA A 242 -13.09 -14.81 0.92
N ASP A 243 -12.35 -13.70 0.82
CA ASP A 243 -12.53 -12.68 -0.22
C ASP A 243 -12.33 -13.26 -1.62
N LYS A 244 -11.31 -14.09 -1.80
CA LYS A 244 -11.06 -14.78 -3.08
C LYS A 244 -12.23 -15.68 -3.46
N LYS A 245 -12.75 -16.48 -2.52
CA LYS A 245 -13.90 -17.36 -2.76
C LYS A 245 -15.16 -16.57 -3.11
N MET A 246 -15.39 -15.44 -2.44
CA MET A 246 -16.51 -14.54 -2.72
C MET A 246 -16.41 -13.95 -4.13
N LYS A 247 -15.22 -13.47 -4.52
CA LYS A 247 -14.98 -12.91 -5.86
C LYS A 247 -15.22 -13.96 -6.96
N GLU A 248 -14.68 -15.16 -6.82
CA GLU A 248 -14.91 -16.26 -7.77
C GLU A 248 -16.40 -16.63 -7.86
N GLY A 249 -17.14 -16.52 -6.76
CA GLY A 249 -18.60 -16.71 -6.75
C GLY A 249 -19.34 -15.62 -7.52
N LEU A 250 -18.95 -14.35 -7.34
CA LEU A 250 -19.55 -13.21 -8.03
C LEU A 250 -19.29 -13.26 -9.55
N GLU A 251 -18.07 -13.59 -9.95
CA GLU A 251 -17.69 -13.74 -11.37
C GLU A 251 -18.50 -14.86 -12.04
N LYS A 252 -18.71 -15.99 -11.35
CA LYS A 252 -19.58 -17.07 -11.84
C LYS A 252 -21.04 -16.64 -11.94
N ALA A 253 -21.56 -15.89 -10.97
CA ALA A 253 -22.92 -15.39 -11.02
C ALA A 253 -23.12 -14.39 -12.16
N GLN A 254 -22.15 -13.51 -12.40
CA GLN A 254 -22.15 -12.60 -13.55
C GLN A 254 -22.12 -13.36 -14.87
N GLN A 255 -21.25 -14.37 -15.00
CA GLN A 255 -21.19 -15.20 -16.21
C GLN A 255 -22.52 -15.89 -16.49
N VAL A 256 -23.17 -16.46 -15.48
CA VAL A 256 -24.49 -17.09 -15.64
C VAL A 256 -25.56 -16.07 -16.07
N MET A 257 -25.51 -14.83 -15.57
CA MET A 257 -26.42 -13.77 -16.02
C MET A 257 -26.16 -13.35 -17.47
N PHE A 258 -24.90 -13.26 -17.89
CA PHE A 258 -24.55 -12.99 -19.30
C PHE A 258 -24.98 -14.13 -20.22
N ASP A 259 -24.70 -15.38 -19.85
CA ASP A 259 -25.10 -16.56 -20.62
C ASP A 259 -26.64 -16.67 -20.72
N ALA A 260 -27.36 -16.30 -19.67
CA ALA A 260 -28.83 -16.25 -19.68
C ALA A 260 -29.37 -15.11 -20.55
N ALA A 261 -28.73 -13.93 -20.54
CA ALA A 261 -29.10 -12.82 -21.41
C ALA A 261 -28.86 -13.15 -22.89
N ASP A 262 -27.73 -13.78 -23.21
CA ASP A 262 -27.39 -14.22 -24.58
C ASP A 262 -28.38 -15.28 -25.09
N ALA A 263 -28.80 -16.21 -24.21
CA ALA A 263 -29.83 -17.20 -24.54
C ALA A 263 -31.21 -16.57 -24.81
N MET A 264 -31.56 -15.47 -24.14
CA MET A 264 -32.81 -14.75 -24.39
C MET A 264 -32.78 -13.94 -25.70
N THR A 265 -31.62 -13.41 -26.10
CA THR A 265 -31.48 -12.70 -27.39
C THR A 265 -31.52 -13.62 -28.61
N LEU A 266 -31.23 -14.91 -28.46
CA LEU A 266 -31.30 -15.90 -29.55
C LEU A 266 -32.73 -16.39 -29.83
N ASP A 267 -33.65 -16.30 -28.87
CA ASP A 267 -35.04 -16.76 -29.01
C ASP A 267 -35.95 -15.70 -29.67
N GLU A 268 -35.56 -14.41 -29.62
CA GLU A 268 -36.26 -13.32 -30.33
C GLU A 268 -35.86 -13.21 -31.82
N GLY A 269 -34.81 -13.91 -32.27
CA GLY A 269 -34.31 -13.87 -33.64
C GLY A 269 -34.96 -14.86 -34.63
N VAL A 270 -35.96 -15.65 -34.20
CA VAL A 270 -36.55 -16.75 -35.01
C VAL A 270 -38.03 -16.51 -35.38
N GLN A 271 -38.56 -15.31 -35.16
CA GLN A 271 -39.92 -14.94 -35.60
C GLN A 271 -39.94 -13.63 -36.39
N ASP A 272 -39.45 -13.62 -37.63
CA ASP A 272 -40.08 -12.82 -38.68
C ASP A 272 -39.66 -13.29 -40.09
N GLU A 273 -40.27 -14.37 -40.57
CA GLU A 273 -40.41 -14.60 -42.01
C GLU A 273 -41.91 -14.54 -42.33
N THR A 274 -42.41 -13.37 -42.76
CA THR A 274 -43.53 -13.28 -43.71
C THR A 274 -43.62 -11.90 -44.37
N GLU A 275 -43.33 -11.89 -45.68
CA GLU A 275 -43.89 -11.11 -46.80
C GLU A 275 -44.50 -9.70 -46.56
N VAL A 276 -44.15 -8.72 -47.39
CA VAL A 276 -44.84 -8.41 -48.67
C VAL A 276 -44.14 -7.24 -49.38
N HIS A 277 -43.97 -7.43 -50.68
CA HIS A 277 -43.42 -6.50 -51.67
C HIS A 277 -44.52 -5.58 -52.23
N THR A 278 -44.28 -4.27 -52.32
CA THR A 278 -44.80 -3.24 -53.27
C THR A 278 -44.27 -1.89 -52.75
N GLY A 279 -43.78 -0.91 -53.49
CA GLY A 279 -43.78 -0.56 -54.91
C GLY A 279 -43.82 0.98 -54.97
N ASP A 280 -42.79 1.58 -55.56
CA ASP A 280 -42.64 2.94 -56.14
C ASP A 280 -43.13 4.21 -55.39
N GLU A 281 -42.25 5.20 -55.22
CA GLU A 281 -42.29 6.47 -55.97
C GLU A 281 -41.17 7.46 -55.58
N GLU A 282 -40.87 8.35 -56.52
CA GLU A 282 -39.76 9.30 -56.65
C GLU A 282 -39.80 10.49 -55.68
N GLY A 283 -38.66 11.20 -55.56
CA GLY A 283 -38.70 12.67 -55.43
C GLY A 283 -37.74 13.32 -54.43
N GLY A 284 -36.58 13.75 -54.93
CA GLY A 284 -35.93 15.06 -54.75
C GLY A 284 -35.83 15.74 -53.36
N GLY A 285 -34.63 16.22 -53.05
CA GLY A 285 -34.44 17.35 -52.14
C GLY A 285 -33.14 17.31 -51.36
N GLU A 286 -32.10 17.94 -51.91
CA GLU A 286 -30.93 18.38 -51.16
C GLU A 286 -31.34 19.38 -50.07
N GLU A 287 -30.96 19.15 -48.82
CA GLU A 287 -30.66 20.21 -47.87
C GLU A 287 -29.54 19.75 -46.94
N HIS A 288 -28.32 20.20 -47.26
CA HIS A 288 -27.19 20.21 -46.35
C HIS A 288 -27.48 21.18 -45.22
N VAL A 289 -27.89 20.66 -44.06
CA VAL A 289 -27.84 21.40 -42.80
C VAL A 289 -26.47 21.13 -42.18
N ALA A 290 -25.71 22.20 -42.02
CA ALA A 290 -24.43 22.20 -41.35
C ALA A 290 -24.61 21.70 -39.91
N GLU A 291 -24.09 20.50 -39.65
CA GLU A 291 -23.85 20.04 -38.28
C GLU A 291 -22.82 20.99 -37.66
N GLU A 292 -23.27 21.74 -36.66
CA GLU A 292 -22.37 22.38 -35.71
C GLU A 292 -21.51 21.27 -35.10
N GLU A 293 -20.21 21.26 -35.44
CA GLU A 293 -19.20 20.51 -34.71
C GLU A 293 -19.23 20.98 -33.25
N GLN A 294 -20.05 20.31 -32.44
CA GLN A 294 -19.77 20.18 -31.02
C GLN A 294 -18.44 19.44 -30.93
N MET A 295 -17.37 20.22 -30.76
CA MET A 295 -16.08 19.74 -30.28
C MET A 295 -16.36 18.84 -29.09
N ASN A 296 -16.25 17.54 -29.35
CA ASN A 296 -16.31 16.49 -28.36
C ASN A 296 -15.01 16.63 -27.55
N ILE A 297 -15.03 17.46 -26.51
CA ILE A 297 -13.90 17.60 -25.59
C ILE A 297 -13.75 16.25 -24.91
N ASP A 298 -12.65 15.56 -25.24
CA ASP A 298 -12.41 14.13 -25.03
C ASP A 298 -12.92 13.56 -23.69
N ALA A 299 -13.56 12.39 -23.79
CA ALA A 299 -13.97 11.54 -22.67
C ALA A 299 -12.79 10.96 -21.85
N ASP A 300 -11.55 11.33 -22.17
CA ASP A 300 -10.33 10.85 -21.52
C ASP A 300 -9.74 11.82 -20.48
N PHE A 301 -10.42 12.94 -20.19
CA PHE A 301 -9.89 13.94 -19.26
C PHE A 301 -10.47 13.86 -17.85
N PRO A 302 -9.63 14.04 -16.81
CA PRO A 302 -10.13 14.18 -15.46
C PRO A 302 -11.01 15.44 -15.37
N PRO A 303 -12.25 15.34 -14.87
CA PRO A 303 -13.16 16.47 -14.81
C PRO A 303 -12.63 17.55 -13.86
N ILE A 304 -12.86 18.82 -14.21
CA ILE A 304 -12.60 19.93 -13.30
C ILE A 304 -13.50 19.73 -12.07
N PRO A 305 -12.94 19.69 -10.85
CA PRO A 305 -13.75 19.51 -9.65
C PRO A 305 -14.82 20.62 -9.54
N PRO A 306 -16.06 20.28 -9.15
CA PRO A 306 -17.12 21.27 -9.02
C PRO A 306 -16.71 22.37 -8.04
N LYS A 307 -16.99 23.63 -8.39
CA LYS A 307 -16.65 24.85 -7.62
C LYS A 307 -15.17 25.26 -7.60
N ILE A 308 -14.31 24.66 -8.43
CA ILE A 308 -12.93 25.14 -8.63
C ILE A 308 -12.88 26.10 -9.82
N ASP A 309 -12.45 27.34 -9.56
CA ASP A 309 -12.04 28.29 -10.59
C ASP A 309 -10.53 28.12 -10.84
N LEU A 310 -10.17 27.53 -11.99
CA LEU A 310 -8.78 27.24 -12.34
C LEU A 310 -7.92 28.50 -12.46
N ALA A 311 -8.53 29.65 -12.79
CA ALA A 311 -7.82 30.92 -12.85
C ALA A 311 -7.41 31.44 -11.46
N ARG A 312 -8.04 30.92 -10.39
CA ARG A 312 -7.76 31.27 -8.99
C ARG A 312 -6.90 30.25 -8.26
N VAL A 313 -6.58 29.12 -8.89
CA VAL A 313 -5.66 28.14 -8.32
C VAL A 313 -4.28 28.80 -8.19
N ASN A 314 -3.67 28.68 -7.02
CA ASN A 314 -2.31 29.18 -6.80
C ASN A 314 -1.29 28.22 -7.43
N TRP A 315 -1.13 28.33 -8.76
CA TRP A 315 -0.20 27.52 -9.54
C TRP A 315 1.25 27.70 -9.11
N ALA A 316 1.60 28.84 -8.49
CA ALA A 316 2.95 29.13 -8.01
C ALA A 316 3.24 28.60 -6.59
N SER A 317 2.26 28.01 -5.91
CA SER A 317 2.51 27.39 -4.61
C SER A 317 3.58 26.29 -4.72
N SER A 318 4.39 26.13 -3.67
CA SER A 318 5.47 25.13 -3.66
C SER A 318 4.97 23.71 -3.90
N THR A 319 3.82 23.34 -3.31
CA THR A 319 3.16 22.05 -3.55
C THR A 319 2.77 21.88 -5.02
N MET A 320 2.18 22.89 -5.65
CA MET A 320 1.73 22.79 -7.03
C MET A 320 2.91 22.73 -8.00
N GLN A 321 3.93 23.56 -7.78
CA GLN A 321 5.16 23.52 -8.56
C GLN A 321 5.86 22.15 -8.42
N ALA A 322 5.92 21.59 -7.22
CA ALA A 322 6.44 20.25 -7.01
C ALA A 322 5.65 19.19 -7.79
N LEU A 323 4.31 19.22 -7.71
CA LEU A 323 3.44 18.31 -8.45
C LEU A 323 3.64 18.43 -9.97
N LEU A 324 3.71 19.65 -10.50
CA LEU A 324 3.91 19.89 -11.94
C LEU A 324 5.28 19.42 -12.42
N ASN A 325 6.32 19.49 -11.58
CA ASN A 325 7.70 19.18 -11.94
C ASN A 325 8.10 17.70 -11.74
N ILE A 326 7.14 16.82 -11.47
CA ILE A 326 7.41 15.37 -11.39
C ILE A 326 7.86 14.83 -12.76
N ASP A 327 9.00 14.15 -12.75
CA ASP A 327 9.54 13.45 -13.92
C ASP A 327 8.99 12.02 -13.98
N LYS A 328 8.02 11.82 -14.86
CA LYS A 328 7.39 10.52 -15.12
C LYS A 328 8.26 9.54 -15.89
N THR A 329 9.38 10.00 -16.47
CA THR A 329 10.26 9.15 -17.27
C THR A 329 11.16 8.28 -16.39
N ILE A 330 11.29 8.62 -15.10
CA ILE A 330 12.05 7.83 -14.13
C ILE A 330 11.30 6.52 -13.89
N PRO A 331 11.86 5.37 -14.31
CA PRO A 331 11.16 4.11 -14.20
C PRO A 331 11.03 3.70 -12.73
N TRP A 332 9.83 3.24 -12.36
CA TRP A 332 9.64 2.48 -11.13
C TRP A 332 9.77 1.00 -11.46
N THR A 333 11.01 0.54 -11.61
CA THR A 333 11.31 -0.88 -11.66
C THR A 333 12.05 -1.23 -10.40
N PRO A 334 11.47 -2.02 -9.48
CA PRO A 334 12.27 -2.68 -8.46
C PRO A 334 13.34 -3.45 -9.22
N ARG A 335 14.60 -2.98 -9.18
CA ARG A 335 15.70 -3.69 -9.85
C ARG A 335 15.70 -5.12 -9.32
N ASP A 336 16.11 -6.06 -10.17
CA ASP A 336 16.37 -7.45 -9.77
C ASP A 336 17.07 -7.49 -8.41
N ARG A 337 16.35 -8.01 -7.40
CA ARG A 337 16.67 -7.93 -5.96
C ARG A 337 17.03 -6.51 -5.51
N PRO A 338 16.33 -5.90 -4.54
CA PRO A 338 16.85 -4.71 -3.87
C PRO A 338 18.29 -5.03 -3.43
N LYS A 339 19.26 -4.27 -3.93
CA LYS A 339 20.62 -4.34 -3.41
C LYS A 339 20.52 -3.74 -2.01
N SER A 340 20.19 -4.56 -1.02
CA SER A 340 20.32 -4.15 0.36
C SER A 340 21.79 -3.84 0.59
N TYR A 341 22.04 -2.66 1.12
CA TYR A 341 23.39 -2.18 1.41
C TYR A 341 23.84 -2.65 2.79
N GLN A 342 22.86 -3.01 3.62
CA GLN A 342 23.04 -3.75 4.86
C GLN A 342 22.93 -5.26 4.55
N ARG A 343 23.28 -6.10 5.52
CA ARG A 343 23.03 -7.54 5.37
C ARG A 343 21.55 -7.79 5.62
N PRO A 344 20.88 -8.69 4.86
CA PRO A 344 19.55 -9.11 5.27
C PRO A 344 19.65 -9.62 6.70
N TRP A 345 18.78 -9.11 7.56
CA TRP A 345 18.69 -9.45 8.98
C TRP A 345 18.76 -10.96 9.25
N ILE A 346 18.22 -11.78 8.35
CA ILE A 346 18.24 -13.24 8.43
C ILE A 346 18.45 -13.80 7.02
N ARG A 347 19.45 -14.68 6.86
CA ARG A 347 19.49 -15.55 5.67
C ARG A 347 18.50 -16.68 5.91
N ILE A 348 17.52 -16.81 5.04
CA ILE A 348 16.43 -17.78 5.15
C ILE A 348 16.97 -19.22 5.38
N GLU A 349 18.09 -19.56 4.77
CA GLU A 349 18.80 -20.84 4.95
C GLU A 349 19.30 -21.07 6.40
N GLN A 350 19.83 -20.04 7.05
CA GLN A 350 20.27 -20.11 8.46
C GLN A 350 19.06 -20.12 9.39
N ALA A 351 18.04 -19.38 8.99
CA ALA A 351 16.77 -19.34 9.67
C ALA A 351 16.17 -20.75 9.80
N TYR A 352 16.21 -21.47 8.69
CA TYR A 352 15.73 -22.83 8.53
C TYR A 352 16.59 -23.86 9.26
N ALA A 353 17.92 -23.80 9.12
CA ALA A 353 18.84 -24.75 9.75
C ALA A 353 18.76 -24.76 11.29
N ALA A 354 18.43 -23.61 11.90
CA ALA A 354 18.29 -23.48 13.35
C ALA A 354 16.93 -23.98 13.90
N LEU A 355 15.96 -24.27 13.03
CA LEU A 355 14.64 -24.80 13.44
C LEU A 355 14.53 -26.31 13.31
N LEU A 356 15.20 -26.89 12.31
CA LEU A 356 15.35 -28.34 12.17
C LEU A 356 16.17 -29.01 13.30
N THR A 357 16.74 -28.23 14.23
CA THR A 357 17.43 -28.77 15.42
C THR A 357 16.49 -29.07 16.59
N ASN A 358 15.19 -28.77 16.48
CA ASN A 358 14.17 -29.22 17.44
C ASN A 358 13.34 -30.35 16.80
N ASP A 359 13.36 -31.52 17.46
CA ASP A 359 12.73 -32.76 17.02
C ASP A 359 11.28 -32.58 16.52
N ASP A 360 11.04 -33.11 15.32
CA ASP A 360 9.77 -33.11 14.59
C ASP A 360 8.63 -33.79 15.38
N THR A 361 7.77 -33.00 16.03
CA THR A 361 6.37 -33.39 16.25
C THR A 361 5.48 -32.14 16.27
N LEU A 362 4.65 -31.94 15.23
CA LEU A 362 3.60 -30.94 15.24
C LEU A 362 2.23 -31.61 15.01
N ALA A 363 1.50 -31.80 16.11
CA ALA A 363 0.22 -32.51 16.19
C ALA A 363 -1.00 -31.59 15.99
N ASP A 364 -2.16 -32.19 15.71
CA ASP A 364 -3.47 -31.53 15.58
C ASP A 364 -3.86 -30.63 16.79
N ASP A 365 -3.18 -30.78 17.92
CA ASP A 365 -3.26 -29.98 19.15
C ASP A 365 -3.03 -28.48 18.93
N ILE A 366 -2.30 -28.11 17.89
CA ILE A 366 -1.98 -26.71 17.57
C ILE A 366 -3.19 -25.94 17.03
N LYS A 367 -4.08 -26.62 16.28
CA LYS A 367 -5.33 -26.01 15.82
C LYS A 367 -6.26 -25.73 16.99
N ALA A 368 -6.21 -26.55 18.04
CA ALA A 368 -7.01 -26.37 19.26
C ALA A 368 -6.45 -25.27 20.18
N ARG A 369 -5.13 -25.11 20.29
CA ARG A 369 -4.48 -24.12 21.19
C ARG A 369 -4.66 -22.65 20.79
N LEU A 370 -4.98 -22.36 19.52
CA LEU A 370 -5.08 -20.99 19.01
C LEU A 370 -6.48 -20.36 19.07
N ASN A 371 -7.50 -21.05 19.58
CA ASN A 371 -8.90 -20.57 19.59
C ASN A 371 -9.38 -20.08 18.21
N LEU A 372 -8.94 -20.73 17.13
CA LEU A 372 -9.41 -20.48 15.77
C LEU A 372 -10.63 -21.38 15.46
N SER A 373 -11.65 -21.34 16.32
CA SER A 373 -12.95 -21.91 15.95
C SER A 373 -13.67 -20.94 15.02
N PRO A 374 -14.35 -21.44 13.97
CA PRO A 374 -15.29 -20.63 13.22
C PRO A 374 -16.50 -20.36 14.11
N GLU A 375 -16.74 -19.10 14.46
CA GLU A 375 -18.10 -18.64 14.74
C GLU A 375 -18.77 -18.22 13.43
#